data_AF-A0A166C7V4-F1
#
_entry.id   AF-A0A166C7V4-F1
#
_cell.length_a   1.000
_cell.length_b   1.000
_cell.length_c   1.000
_cell.angle_alpha   90.00
_cell.angle_beta   90.00
_cell.angle_gamma   90.00
#
_symmetry.space_group_name_H-M   'P 1'
#
loop_
_entity.id
_entity.type
_entity.pdbx_description
1 polymer ?
#
loop_
_entity_poly.entity_id
_entity_poly.type
_entity_poly.pdbx_seq_one_letter_code
_entity_poly.pdbx_strand_id
1 'polypeptide(L)'
;LTGRVQPKTIKSYLSAVHSMHTDMDLPFTACESLLVQRLIRGIKRYHGERNCKPKQPITFPVLLDVLRHLIPGSDEHAAWVAITVAAAPGTPSCPVAALKALFERSPRTGESPLFENPDGTVLHRGRFIAALRLALLAAGYNASLYAGHSFRRGAASSAAAAGFNDYKIQLLGRWRSDTYKLYIEADASQVI
;
A
#
# COMPACT_ATOMS: atom_id res chain seq x y z
N LEU A 1 -13.61 11.17 -32.72
CA LEU A 1 -13.29 11.09 -31.28
C LEU A 1 -13.06 9.63 -30.88
N THR A 2 -11.81 9.15 -30.92
CA THR A 2 -11.47 7.71 -30.81
C THR A 2 -10.91 7.31 -29.43
N GLY A 3 -11.54 7.82 -28.37
CA GLY A 3 -11.16 7.52 -26.98
C GLY A 3 -11.59 6.12 -26.53
N ARG A 4 -10.76 5.10 -26.76
CA ARG A 4 -11.05 3.70 -26.37
C ARG A 4 -10.87 3.50 -24.85
N VAL A 5 -11.89 3.86 -24.08
CA VAL A 5 -11.94 3.73 -22.61
C VAL A 5 -11.58 2.31 -22.17
N GLN A 6 -10.59 2.17 -21.28
CA GLN A 6 -10.18 0.86 -20.77
C GLN A 6 -11.20 0.37 -19.72
N PRO A 7 -11.71 -0.87 -19.78
CA PRO A 7 -12.72 -1.38 -18.83
C PRO A 7 -12.37 -1.21 -17.35
N LYS A 8 -11.07 -1.17 -17.01
CA LYS A 8 -10.56 -0.92 -15.65
C LYS A 8 -10.95 0.47 -15.10
N THR A 9 -11.09 1.50 -15.94
CA THR A 9 -11.37 2.88 -15.49
C THR A 9 -12.86 3.14 -15.27
N ILE A 10 -13.75 2.28 -15.79
CA ILE A 10 -15.21 2.45 -15.68
C ILE A 10 -15.64 2.62 -14.21
N LYS A 11 -15.16 1.76 -13.30
CA LYS A 11 -15.43 1.93 -11.86
C LYS A 11 -14.86 3.23 -11.29
N SER A 12 -13.67 3.67 -11.74
CA SER A 12 -13.04 4.90 -11.25
C SER A 12 -13.81 6.15 -11.68
N TYR A 13 -14.35 6.17 -12.90
CA TYR A 13 -15.19 7.26 -13.39
C TYR A 13 -16.55 7.26 -12.68
N LEU A 14 -17.17 6.09 -12.48
CA LEU A 14 -18.41 5.99 -11.70
C LEU A 14 -18.24 6.48 -10.26
N SER A 15 -17.11 6.18 -9.60
CA SER A 15 -16.81 6.72 -8.27
C SER A 15 -16.59 8.25 -8.27
N ALA A 16 -16.00 8.81 -9.33
CA ALA A 16 -15.84 10.26 -9.47
C ALA A 16 -17.19 10.98 -9.68
N VAL A 17 -18.07 10.41 -10.52
CA VAL A 17 -19.44 10.93 -10.70
C VAL A 17 -20.26 10.76 -9.41
N HIS A 18 -20.09 9.65 -8.67
CA HIS A 18 -20.74 9.48 -7.37
C HIS A 18 -20.30 10.53 -6.35
N SER A 19 -19.00 10.89 -6.31
CA SER A 19 -18.54 12.01 -5.49
C SER A 19 -19.26 13.29 -5.89
N MET A 20 -19.17 13.71 -7.15
CA MET A 20 -19.80 14.96 -7.62
C MET A 20 -21.32 15.00 -7.40
N HIS A 21 -22.02 13.85 -7.47
CA HIS A 21 -23.43 13.79 -7.10
C HIS A 21 -23.64 13.97 -5.58
N THR A 22 -22.83 13.32 -4.75
CA THR A 22 -22.85 13.47 -3.28
C THR A 22 -22.52 14.90 -2.86
N ASP A 23 -21.50 15.50 -3.47
CA ASP A 23 -21.00 16.85 -3.23
C ASP A 23 -22.00 17.94 -3.71
N MET A 24 -23.11 17.56 -4.35
CA MET A 24 -24.19 18.42 -4.86
C MET A 24 -25.59 17.99 -4.38
N ASP A 25 -25.69 17.07 -3.41
CA ASP A 25 -26.95 16.46 -2.92
C ASP A 25 -27.85 15.86 -4.02
N LEU A 26 -27.26 15.39 -5.13
CA LEU A 26 -27.96 14.79 -6.27
C LEU A 26 -28.06 13.26 -6.15
N PRO A 27 -29.20 12.64 -6.53
CA PRO A 27 -29.36 11.20 -6.50
C PRO A 27 -28.44 10.50 -7.53
N PHE A 28 -27.86 9.36 -7.16
CA PHE A 28 -26.96 8.55 -8.01
C PHE A 28 -27.55 7.20 -8.46
N THR A 29 -28.82 6.93 -8.10
CA THR A 29 -29.52 5.63 -8.25
C THR A 29 -29.46 5.02 -9.66
N ALA A 30 -29.36 5.83 -10.72
CA ALA A 30 -29.21 5.35 -12.09
C ALA A 30 -27.97 4.45 -12.30
N CYS A 31 -26.83 4.77 -11.66
CA CYS A 31 -25.59 4.00 -11.77
C CYS A 31 -25.54 2.79 -10.80
N GLU A 32 -26.36 2.79 -9.77
CA GLU A 32 -26.55 1.66 -8.86
C GLU A 32 -27.47 0.58 -9.46
N SER A 33 -28.26 0.94 -10.48
CA SER A 33 -29.21 0.05 -11.13
C SER A 33 -28.60 -1.30 -11.53
N LEU A 34 -29.38 -2.37 -11.30
CA LEU A 34 -28.99 -3.75 -11.61
C LEU A 34 -28.58 -3.93 -13.08
N LEU A 35 -29.15 -3.13 -13.99
CA LEU A 35 -28.79 -3.13 -15.42
C LEU A 35 -27.37 -2.61 -15.63
N VAL A 36 -27.01 -1.45 -15.06
CA VAL A 36 -25.65 -0.89 -15.14
C VAL A 36 -24.63 -1.83 -14.47
N GLN A 37 -24.95 -2.39 -13.30
CA GLN A 37 -24.08 -3.33 -12.59
C GLN A 37 -23.86 -4.64 -13.38
N ARG A 38 -24.89 -5.16 -14.05
CA ARG A 38 -24.79 -6.32 -14.96
C ARG A 38 -23.99 -5.97 -16.22
N LEU A 39 -24.19 -4.79 -16.81
CA LEU A 39 -23.46 -4.31 -17.98
C LEU A 39 -21.95 -4.18 -17.70
N ILE A 40 -21.56 -3.52 -16.61
CA ILE A 40 -20.15 -3.41 -16.19
C ILE A 40 -19.52 -4.80 -16.00
N ARG A 41 -20.26 -5.74 -15.39
CA ARG A 41 -19.83 -7.14 -15.20
C ARG A 41 -19.80 -7.95 -16.51
N GLY A 42 -20.55 -7.55 -17.54
CA GLY A 42 -20.46 -8.05 -18.90
C GLY A 42 -19.21 -7.56 -19.61
N ILE A 43 -19.00 -6.23 -19.65
CA ILE A 43 -17.85 -5.56 -20.26
C ILE A 43 -16.53 -6.10 -19.69
N LYS A 44 -16.43 -6.26 -18.36
CA LYS A 44 -15.28 -6.86 -17.67
C LYS A 44 -14.97 -8.30 -18.13
N ARG A 45 -16.00 -9.13 -18.34
CA ARG A 45 -15.83 -10.50 -18.83
C ARG A 45 -15.43 -10.53 -20.31
N TYR A 46 -16.12 -9.75 -21.15
CA TYR A 46 -15.90 -9.73 -22.60
C TYR A 46 -14.50 -9.24 -23.01
N HIS A 47 -14.01 -8.18 -22.36
CA HIS A 47 -12.66 -7.67 -22.65
C HIS A 47 -11.53 -8.36 -21.88
N GLY A 48 -11.87 -9.24 -20.93
CA GLY A 48 -10.94 -9.84 -19.99
C GLY A 48 -10.35 -8.83 -19.00
N GLU A 49 -10.71 -8.95 -17.72
CA GLU A 49 -9.85 -8.37 -16.68
C GLU A 49 -8.53 -9.16 -16.68
N ARG A 50 -7.40 -8.49 -16.95
CA ARG A 50 -6.09 -9.13 -16.85
C ARG A 50 -5.94 -9.73 -15.46
N ASN A 51 -5.64 -11.03 -15.39
CA ASN A 51 -5.22 -11.71 -14.16
C ASN A 51 -3.86 -11.15 -13.71
N CYS A 52 -3.90 -9.99 -13.05
CA CYS A 52 -2.78 -9.37 -12.38
C CYS A 52 -2.36 -10.29 -11.22
N LYS A 53 -1.36 -11.15 -11.46
CA LYS A 53 -0.78 -12.05 -10.44
C LYS A 53 -0.62 -11.26 -9.12
N PRO A 54 -1.33 -11.66 -8.04
CA PRO A 54 -1.44 -10.85 -6.85
C PRO A 54 -0.06 -10.63 -6.25
N LYS A 55 0.20 -9.39 -5.79
CA LYS A 55 1.49 -9.07 -5.17
C LYS A 55 1.58 -9.73 -3.80
N GLN A 56 2.74 -10.31 -3.54
CA GLN A 56 2.99 -11.01 -2.28
C GLN A 56 3.07 -9.99 -1.13
N PRO A 57 2.59 -10.34 0.08
CA PRO A 57 2.70 -9.47 1.24
C PRO A 57 4.16 -9.37 1.71
N ILE A 58 4.53 -8.22 2.29
CA ILE A 58 5.73 -8.11 3.12
C ILE A 58 5.27 -8.28 4.57
N THR A 59 5.22 -9.53 5.02
CA THR A 59 4.92 -9.91 6.41
C THR A 59 6.15 -9.72 7.30
N PHE A 60 6.00 -9.84 8.62
CA PHE A 60 7.09 -9.61 9.58
C PHE A 60 8.38 -10.42 9.31
N PRO A 61 8.33 -11.73 8.94
CA PRO A 61 9.55 -12.49 8.57
C PRO A 61 10.23 -11.93 7.31
N VAL A 62 9.46 -11.69 6.23
CA VAL A 62 9.98 -11.13 4.97
C VAL A 62 10.59 -9.74 5.20
N LEU A 63 9.97 -8.93 6.07
CA LEU A 63 10.51 -7.63 6.47
C LEU A 63 11.84 -7.77 7.20
N LEU A 64 11.95 -8.71 8.16
CA LEU A 64 13.18 -8.96 8.91
C LEU A 64 14.31 -9.46 8.00
N ASP A 65 14.01 -10.39 7.08
CA ASP A 65 14.99 -10.93 6.13
C ASP A 65 15.46 -9.85 5.13
N VAL A 66 14.56 -8.97 4.67
CA VAL A 66 14.91 -7.79 3.86
C VAL A 66 15.74 -6.76 4.65
N LEU A 67 15.41 -6.51 5.93
CA LEU A 67 16.13 -5.55 6.77
C LEU A 67 17.61 -5.90 6.95
N ARG A 68 17.96 -7.20 7.00
CA ARG A 68 19.38 -7.63 7.04
C ARG A 68 20.17 -7.30 5.76
N HIS A 69 19.49 -6.99 4.66
CA HIS A 69 20.07 -6.72 3.34
C HIS A 69 19.88 -5.27 2.86
N LEU A 70 19.38 -4.38 3.72
CA LEU A 70 19.20 -2.96 3.41
C LEU A 70 20.38 -2.10 3.87
N ILE A 71 21.19 -1.64 2.92
CA ILE A 71 22.26 -0.64 3.14
C ILE A 71 21.62 0.77 3.18
N PRO A 72 22.05 1.71 4.06
CA PRO A 72 21.32 2.98 4.27
C PRO A 72 21.44 4.03 3.14
N GLY A 73 20.31 4.63 2.73
CA GLY A 73 20.16 5.84 1.86
C GLY A 73 18.71 6.08 1.36
N SER A 74 18.26 7.33 1.12
CA SER A 74 16.83 7.69 0.89
C SER A 74 16.45 8.59 -0.34
N ASP A 75 15.94 9.85 -0.39
CA ASP A 75 15.54 11.01 0.48
C ASP A 75 14.00 11.24 0.81
N GLU A 76 13.41 12.42 0.50
CA GLU A 76 12.03 12.97 0.69
C GLU A 76 10.86 12.11 0.08
N HIS A 77 9.53 12.32 0.18
CA HIS A 77 8.59 13.47 0.03
C HIS A 77 7.18 12.97 0.45
N ALA A 78 6.20 13.74 0.98
CA ALA A 78 5.97 15.18 1.05
C ALA A 78 5.11 15.57 2.28
N ALA A 79 5.16 16.86 2.68
CA ALA A 79 4.18 17.60 3.51
C ALA A 79 3.80 17.03 4.91
N TRP A 80 3.62 17.92 5.89
CA TRP A 80 3.49 17.52 7.29
C TRP A 80 2.12 16.89 7.63
N VAL A 81 2.18 15.65 8.11
CA VAL A 81 1.08 14.94 8.77
C VAL A 81 1.62 14.32 10.05
N ALA A 82 0.93 14.49 11.17
CA ALA A 82 1.29 13.77 12.40
C ALA A 82 1.12 12.25 12.21
N ILE A 83 2.20 11.49 12.40
CA ILE A 83 2.19 10.03 12.30
C ILE A 83 2.67 9.46 13.63
N THR A 84 1.74 8.93 14.41
CA THR A 84 2.06 8.13 15.60
C THR A 84 2.75 6.85 15.17
N VAL A 85 4.01 6.66 15.58
CA VAL A 85 4.81 5.47 15.29
C VAL A 85 4.90 4.61 16.55
N ALA A 86 4.39 3.37 16.49
CA ALA A 86 4.49 2.43 17.59
C ALA A 86 5.93 1.90 17.73
N ALA A 87 6.48 1.94 18.95
CA ALA A 87 7.76 1.32 19.26
C ALA A 87 7.62 -0.21 19.42
N ALA A 88 8.66 -0.95 19.04
CA ALA A 88 8.81 -2.38 19.33
C ALA A 88 10.21 -2.65 19.94
N PRO A 89 10.49 -2.17 21.16
CA PRO A 89 11.83 -2.16 21.74
C PRO A 89 12.52 -3.53 21.71
N GLY A 90 13.85 -3.54 21.54
CA GLY A 90 14.65 -4.76 21.44
C GLY A 90 14.58 -5.48 20.08
N THR A 91 13.66 -5.12 19.18
CA THR A 91 13.61 -5.71 17.82
C THR A 91 14.37 -4.88 16.79
N PRO A 92 15.09 -5.50 15.82
CA PRO A 92 15.76 -4.79 14.74
C PRO A 92 14.78 -4.17 13.73
N SER A 93 13.51 -4.57 13.76
CA SER A 93 12.40 -4.00 12.99
C SER A 93 11.67 -2.88 13.73
N CYS A 94 12.16 -2.43 14.89
CA CYS A 94 11.59 -1.32 15.66
C CYS A 94 11.69 0.01 14.90
N PRO A 95 10.57 0.60 14.43
CA PRO A 95 10.63 1.81 13.61
C PRO A 95 11.11 3.03 14.42
N VAL A 96 10.85 3.08 15.73
CA VAL A 96 11.36 4.15 16.61
C VAL A 96 12.87 4.04 16.81
N ALA A 97 13.43 2.84 16.93
CA ALA A 97 14.88 2.65 17.02
C ALA A 97 15.56 2.95 15.68
N ALA A 98 14.97 2.52 14.57
CA ALA A 98 15.45 2.82 13.22
C ALA A 98 15.44 4.34 12.92
N LEU A 99 14.41 5.06 13.34
CA LEU A 99 14.35 6.53 13.21
C LEU A 99 15.36 7.24 14.13
N LYS A 100 15.59 6.75 15.36
CA LYS A 100 16.67 7.30 16.21
C LYS A 100 18.04 7.10 15.58
N ALA A 101 18.37 5.88 15.15
CA ALA A 101 19.63 5.58 14.46
C ALA A 101 19.78 6.32 13.12
N LEU A 102 18.67 6.69 12.47
CA LEU A 102 18.68 7.58 11.31
C LEU A 102 19.09 9.00 11.72
N PHE A 103 18.45 9.60 12.72
CA PHE A 103 18.78 10.95 13.20
C PHE A 103 20.15 11.07 13.90
N GLU A 104 20.63 10.00 14.53
CA GLU A 104 21.99 9.94 15.13
C GLU A 104 23.07 9.94 14.05
N ARG A 105 22.82 9.30 12.89
CA ARG A 105 23.72 9.28 11.73
C ARG A 105 23.55 10.49 10.81
N SER A 106 22.48 11.26 10.98
CA SER A 106 22.02 12.35 10.13
C SER A 106 21.22 13.35 11.00
N PRO A 107 21.92 14.25 11.74
CA PRO A 107 21.28 15.24 12.59
C PRO A 107 20.53 16.29 11.74
N ARG A 108 19.29 16.59 12.10
CA ARG A 108 18.35 17.33 11.23
C ARG A 108 17.72 18.56 11.86
N THR A 109 17.40 19.54 11.01
CA THR A 109 16.54 20.68 11.34
C THR A 109 15.07 20.27 11.24
N GLY A 110 14.19 20.92 12.00
CA GLY A 110 12.77 20.57 12.09
C GLY A 110 11.95 20.70 10.80
N GLU A 111 12.52 21.30 9.76
CA GLU A 111 11.88 21.49 8.45
C GLU A 111 12.40 20.50 7.39
N SER A 112 13.44 19.72 7.70
CA SER A 112 14.00 18.70 6.80
C SER A 112 13.17 17.41 6.84
N PRO A 113 12.79 16.82 5.69
CA PRO A 113 11.90 15.65 5.69
C PRO A 113 12.50 14.33 6.22
N LEU A 114 11.62 13.34 6.39
CA LEU A 114 11.84 12.20 7.29
C LEU A 114 12.86 11.16 6.79
N PHE A 115 13.15 11.11 5.50
CA PHE A 115 14.09 10.18 4.88
C PHE A 115 15.09 11.01 4.03
N GLU A 116 16.38 10.62 3.96
CA GLU A 116 17.51 11.44 3.42
C GLU A 116 18.50 10.65 2.50
N ASN A 117 18.99 11.25 1.42
CA ASN A 117 19.86 10.68 0.37
C ASN A 117 21.37 10.93 0.57
N PRO A 118 22.22 10.33 -0.31
CA PRO A 118 23.58 10.81 -0.54
C PRO A 118 23.68 12.20 -1.23
N ASP A 119 22.65 12.64 -1.96
CA ASP A 119 22.60 13.88 -2.76
C ASP A 119 21.61 14.96 -2.26
N GLY A 120 20.87 14.72 -1.17
CA GLY A 120 19.88 15.66 -0.62
C GLY A 120 18.63 15.89 -1.49
N THR A 121 18.33 15.02 -2.46
CA THR A 121 17.16 15.17 -3.35
C THR A 121 15.89 14.51 -2.78
N VAL A 122 15.27 13.51 -3.45
CA VAL A 122 13.93 13.01 -3.08
C VAL A 122 13.78 11.47 -3.23
N LEU A 123 13.38 10.74 -2.17
CA LEU A 123 12.94 9.32 -2.23
C LEU A 123 11.54 9.23 -2.84
N HIS A 124 11.44 9.64 -4.08
CA HIS A 124 10.31 9.25 -4.91
C HIS A 124 10.15 7.73 -4.78
N ARG A 125 8.91 7.31 -4.52
CA ARG A 125 8.50 5.90 -4.35
C ARG A 125 9.12 4.93 -5.37
N GLY A 126 9.47 5.39 -6.58
CA GLY A 126 10.24 4.61 -7.56
C GLY A 126 11.61 4.16 -7.06
N ARG A 127 12.41 5.06 -6.46
CA ARG A 127 13.75 4.80 -5.91
C ARG A 127 13.68 3.83 -4.71
N PHE A 128 12.74 4.06 -3.79
CA PHE A 128 12.47 3.14 -2.67
C PHE A 128 12.14 1.72 -3.14
N ILE A 129 11.24 1.60 -4.12
CA ILE A 129 10.84 0.29 -4.66
C ILE A 129 11.94 -0.36 -5.51
N ALA A 130 12.89 0.41 -6.06
CA ALA A 130 14.09 -0.14 -6.66
C ALA A 130 15.05 -0.72 -5.60
N ALA A 131 15.38 0.05 -4.55
CA ALA A 131 16.24 -0.40 -3.46
C ALA A 131 15.67 -1.64 -2.73
N LEU A 132 14.37 -1.61 -2.41
CA LEU A 132 13.63 -2.75 -1.86
C LEU A 132 13.73 -4.01 -2.73
N ARG A 133 13.69 -3.86 -4.07
CA ARG A 133 13.79 -5.00 -4.98
C ARG A 133 15.20 -5.58 -5.04
N LEU A 134 16.24 -4.75 -4.87
CA LEU A 134 17.61 -5.24 -4.72
C LEU A 134 17.78 -6.02 -3.42
N ALA A 135 17.28 -5.49 -2.29
CA ALA A 135 17.31 -6.20 -1.00
C ALA A 135 16.48 -7.51 -1.01
N LEU A 136 15.32 -7.52 -1.69
CA LEU A 136 14.53 -8.74 -1.89
C LEU A 136 15.29 -9.79 -2.73
N LEU A 137 15.99 -9.38 -3.79
CA LEU A 137 16.82 -10.30 -4.58
C LEU A 137 18.01 -10.84 -3.78
N ALA A 138 18.67 -9.99 -2.98
CA ALA A 138 19.76 -10.40 -2.09
C ALA A 138 19.28 -11.41 -1.03
N ALA A 139 18.07 -11.23 -0.50
CA ALA A 139 17.40 -12.17 0.39
C ALA A 139 16.75 -13.38 -0.33
N GLY A 140 17.05 -13.61 -1.62
CA GLY A 140 16.59 -14.78 -2.39
C GLY A 140 15.14 -14.75 -2.90
N TYR A 141 14.40 -13.66 -2.71
CA TYR A 141 13.01 -13.55 -3.15
C TYR A 141 12.86 -13.08 -4.59
N ASN A 142 11.81 -13.57 -5.28
CA ASN A 142 11.43 -13.07 -6.59
C ASN A 142 10.80 -11.66 -6.50
N ALA A 143 11.65 -10.65 -6.58
CA ALA A 143 11.32 -9.22 -6.50
C ALA A 143 10.24 -8.72 -7.49
N SER A 144 9.95 -9.47 -8.58
CA SER A 144 8.85 -9.14 -9.50
C SER A 144 7.46 -9.29 -8.86
N LEU A 145 7.35 -10.14 -7.82
CA LEU A 145 6.13 -10.38 -7.05
C LEU A 145 5.81 -9.27 -6.05
N TYR A 146 6.72 -8.30 -5.87
CA TYR A 146 6.62 -7.24 -4.87
C TYR A 146 6.49 -5.84 -5.48
N ALA A 147 5.81 -4.96 -4.75
CA ALA A 147 5.64 -3.53 -5.03
C ALA A 147 5.27 -2.78 -3.74
N GLY A 148 5.19 -1.45 -3.75
CA GLY A 148 4.81 -0.68 -2.53
C GLY A 148 3.45 -1.03 -1.93
N HIS A 149 2.57 -1.72 -2.67
CA HIS A 149 1.31 -2.24 -2.14
C HIS A 149 1.50 -3.48 -1.23
N SER A 150 2.60 -4.22 -1.40
CA SER A 150 2.96 -5.39 -0.59
C SER A 150 3.09 -5.07 0.90
N PHE A 151 3.53 -3.86 1.26
CA PHE A 151 3.55 -3.41 2.66
C PHE A 151 2.14 -3.26 3.23
N ARG A 152 1.21 -2.59 2.51
CA ARG A 152 -0.18 -2.47 2.98
C ARG A 152 -0.87 -3.83 3.08
N ARG A 153 -0.59 -4.75 2.15
CA ARG A 153 -1.07 -6.13 2.22
C ARG A 153 -0.51 -6.84 3.46
N GLY A 154 0.81 -6.88 3.61
CA GLY A 154 1.48 -7.59 4.71
C GLY A 154 1.22 -7.00 6.10
N ALA A 155 0.98 -5.69 6.21
CA ALA A 155 0.54 -5.05 7.44
C ALA A 155 -0.88 -5.51 7.84
N ALA A 156 -1.82 -5.60 6.88
CA ALA A 156 -3.15 -6.14 7.15
C ALA A 156 -3.09 -7.62 7.57
N SER A 157 -2.37 -8.46 6.80
CA SER A 157 -2.21 -9.89 7.10
C SER A 157 -1.53 -10.12 8.46
N SER A 158 -0.48 -9.35 8.79
CA SER A 158 0.21 -9.50 10.08
C SER A 158 -0.64 -9.01 11.26
N ALA A 159 -1.50 -8.00 11.08
CA ALA A 159 -2.42 -7.56 12.12
C ALA A 159 -3.56 -8.58 12.34
N ALA A 160 -4.13 -9.15 11.27
CA ALA A 160 -5.13 -10.22 11.37
C ALA A 160 -4.56 -11.46 12.06
N ALA A 161 -3.36 -11.91 11.66
CA ALA A 161 -2.66 -13.02 12.31
C ALA A 161 -2.31 -12.75 13.80
N ALA A 162 -2.21 -11.48 14.20
CA ALA A 162 -2.06 -11.05 15.59
C ALA A 162 -3.40 -10.85 16.34
N GLY A 163 -4.53 -11.29 15.77
CA GLY A 163 -5.85 -11.23 16.41
C GLY A 163 -6.49 -9.82 16.45
N PHE A 164 -6.05 -8.90 15.59
CA PHE A 164 -6.67 -7.57 15.52
C PHE A 164 -8.01 -7.66 14.77
N ASN A 165 -9.06 -7.05 15.33
CA ASN A 165 -10.36 -7.00 14.67
C ASN A 165 -10.39 -5.97 13.52
N ASP A 166 -11.38 -6.12 12.64
CA ASP A 166 -11.66 -5.25 11.48
C ASP A 166 -11.38 -3.77 11.72
N TYR A 167 -11.98 -3.21 12.77
CA TYR A 167 -11.87 -1.80 13.14
C TYR A 167 -10.42 -1.40 13.43
N LYS A 168 -9.67 -2.18 14.22
CA LYS A 168 -8.26 -1.90 14.51
C LYS A 168 -7.40 -2.01 13.25
N ILE A 169 -7.67 -2.98 12.36
CA ILE A 169 -6.93 -3.12 11.10
C ILE A 169 -7.20 -1.91 10.17
N GLN A 170 -8.47 -1.51 10.01
CA GLN A 170 -8.86 -0.31 9.26
C GLN A 170 -8.16 0.95 9.79
N LEU A 171 -8.18 1.14 11.11
CA LEU A 171 -7.55 2.29 11.78
C LEU A 171 -6.03 2.33 11.57
N LEU A 172 -5.34 1.21 11.84
CA LEU A 172 -3.89 1.09 11.70
C LEU A 172 -3.41 1.43 10.27
N GLY A 173 -4.02 0.80 9.26
CA GLY A 173 -3.62 1.00 7.88
C GLY A 173 -4.35 2.13 7.15
N ARG A 174 -5.11 2.97 7.87
CA ARG A 174 -5.85 4.13 7.33
C ARG A 174 -6.76 3.77 6.14
N TRP A 175 -7.56 2.72 6.29
CA TRP A 175 -8.59 2.33 5.30
C TRP A 175 -9.95 2.95 5.67
N ARG A 176 -10.58 3.60 4.69
CA ARG A 176 -11.97 4.12 4.79
C ARG A 176 -13.03 3.10 4.33
N SER A 177 -12.63 1.88 4.01
CA SER A 177 -13.51 0.85 3.44
C SER A 177 -12.91 -0.55 3.57
N ASP A 178 -13.74 -1.58 3.40
CA ASP A 178 -13.40 -3.00 3.48
C ASP A 178 -12.48 -3.52 2.36
N THR A 179 -11.86 -2.64 1.58
CA THR A 179 -10.84 -2.99 0.57
C THR A 179 -9.62 -3.70 1.14
N TYR A 180 -9.37 -3.63 2.45
CA TYR A 180 -8.34 -4.40 3.13
C TYR A 180 -8.70 -5.88 3.37
N LYS A 181 -9.99 -6.25 3.33
CA LYS A 181 -10.43 -7.65 3.53
C LYS A 181 -9.87 -8.57 2.45
N LEU A 182 -9.78 -8.05 1.23
CA LEU A 182 -9.10 -8.66 0.08
C LEU A 182 -7.60 -8.94 0.30
N TYR A 183 -6.98 -8.48 1.40
CA TYR A 183 -5.59 -8.78 1.75
C TYR A 183 -5.46 -9.93 2.74
N ILE A 184 -6.47 -10.12 3.60
CA ILE A 184 -6.52 -11.15 4.66
C ILE A 184 -7.28 -12.39 4.19
N GLU A 185 -8.43 -12.22 3.51
CA GLU A 185 -9.24 -13.30 2.92
C GLU A 185 -8.50 -14.03 1.79
N ALA A 186 -7.61 -13.33 1.09
CA ALA A 186 -6.83 -13.85 -0.02
C ALA A 186 -5.49 -14.51 0.42
N ASP A 187 -5.33 -14.77 1.72
CA ASP A 187 -4.26 -15.61 2.27
C ASP A 187 -4.82 -16.97 2.69
N ALA A 188 -4.77 -17.93 1.78
CA ALA A 188 -5.34 -19.27 1.97
C ALA A 188 -4.63 -20.11 3.07
N SER A 189 -3.60 -19.55 3.74
CA SER A 189 -2.98 -20.16 4.93
C SER A 189 -3.72 -19.84 6.24
N GLN A 190 -4.71 -18.94 6.21
CA GLN A 190 -5.49 -18.51 7.38
C GLN A 190 -6.86 -19.19 7.50
N VAL A 191 -7.23 -20.08 6.58
CA VAL A 191 -8.48 -20.86 6.64
C VAL A 191 -8.18 -22.24 7.23
N ILE A 192 -8.56 -22.41 8.50
CA ILE A 192 -8.60 -23.68 9.25
C ILE A 192 -10.07 -23.94 9.61
#